data_AF-A0A926SUP2-F1
#
_entry.id   AF-A0A926SUP2-F1
#
_cell.length_a   1.000
_cell.length_b   1.000
_cell.length_c   1.000
_cell.angle_alpha   90.00
_cell.angle_beta   90.00
_cell.angle_gamma   90.00
#
_symmetry.space_group_name_H-M   'P 1'
#
loop_
_entity.id
_entity.type
_entity.pdbx_description
1 polymer ?
#
loop_
_entity_poly.entity_id
_entity_poly.type
_entity_poly.pdbx_seq_one_letter_code
_entity_poly.pdbx_strand_id
1 'polypeptide(L)'
;MPHFKPNDNLQYRWFFRFAAALLLVGQVLVRLLKGRIPRYRHVIEYMAMVGPDSLMVVLLTNGFGGMIFTLQMGREFSRLGLTNFVGGIFALAFCPELAPIVTTSIVAGQVGSAFAAEIGAMRP
;
A
#
# COMPACT_ATOMS: atom_id res chain seq x y z
N MET A 1 -2.35 45.05 7.24
CA MET A 1 -1.70 43.77 6.86
C MET A 1 -1.28 43.07 8.15
N PRO A 2 -2.00 42.05 8.65
CA PRO A 2 -1.61 41.37 9.88
C PRO A 2 -0.59 40.26 9.57
N HIS A 3 0.53 40.32 10.27
CA HIS A 3 1.64 39.37 10.22
C HIS A 3 1.22 37.97 10.69
N PHE A 4 1.34 36.97 9.81
CA PHE A 4 1.31 35.55 10.15
C PHE A 4 2.60 35.20 10.92
N LYS A 5 2.50 34.98 12.23
CA LYS A 5 3.56 34.32 13.02
C LYS A 5 3.45 32.80 12.80
N PRO A 6 4.49 32.12 12.29
CA PRO A 6 4.49 30.67 12.24
C PRO A 6 4.52 30.14 13.68
N ASN A 7 3.64 29.19 13.95
CA ASN A 7 3.34 28.70 15.29
C ASN A 7 4.25 27.51 15.62
N ASP A 8 5.17 27.66 16.58
CA ASP A 8 6.08 26.61 17.08
C ASP A 8 5.36 25.39 17.70
N ASN A 9 4.03 25.46 17.86
CA ASN A 9 3.17 24.38 18.32
C ASN A 9 2.84 23.32 17.25
N LEU A 10 3.32 23.46 16.00
CA LEU A 10 3.01 22.51 14.93
C LEU A 10 3.67 21.14 15.16
N GLN A 11 4.92 21.12 15.63
CA GLN A 11 5.67 19.88 15.89
C GLN A 11 5.03 19.05 17.03
N TYR A 12 4.61 19.71 18.11
CA TYR A 12 3.91 19.06 19.22
C TYR A 12 2.55 18.47 18.82
N ARG A 13 1.80 19.16 17.95
CA ARG A 13 0.51 18.65 17.44
C ARG A 13 0.67 17.37 16.62
N TRP A 14 1.71 17.27 15.78
CA TRP A 14 1.97 16.04 15.01
C TRP A 14 2.31 14.86 15.93
N PHE A 15 3.12 15.10 16.96
CA PHE A 15 3.47 14.09 17.95
C PHE A 15 2.24 13.57 18.70
N PHE A 16 1.35 14.49 19.12
CA PHE A 16 0.13 14.12 19.83
C PHE A 16 -0.87 13.37 18.95
N ARG A 17 -1.02 13.75 17.67
CA ARG A 17 -1.89 13.04 16.72
C ARG A 17 -1.38 11.63 16.41
N PHE A 18 -0.06 11.48 16.29
CA PHE A 18 0.55 10.17 16.08
C PHE A 18 0.34 9.25 17.29
N ALA A 19 0.56 9.77 18.51
CA ALA A 19 0.29 9.03 19.74
C ALA A 19 -1.19 8.64 19.88
N ALA A 20 -2.11 9.55 19.57
CA ALA A 20 -3.55 9.27 19.58
C ALA A 20 -3.95 8.21 18.54
N ALA A 21 -3.40 8.27 17.33
CA ALA A 21 -3.63 7.26 16.29
C ALA A 21 -3.13 5.88 16.74
N LEU A 22 -1.94 5.83 17.34
CA LEU A 22 -1.34 4.58 17.85
C LEU A 22 -2.17 3.97 18.98
N LEU A 23 -2.71 4.80 19.89
CA LEU A 23 -3.64 4.35 20.94
C LEU A 23 -4.95 3.81 20.36
N LEU A 24 -5.53 4.47 19.35
CA LEU A 24 -6.75 4.00 18.69
C LEU A 24 -6.55 2.64 18.02
N VAL A 25 -5.42 2.46 17.33
CA VAL A 25 -5.06 1.16 16.73
C VAL A 25 -4.94 0.10 17.81
N GLY A 26 -4.25 0.38 18.92
CA GLY A 26 -4.13 -0.54 20.06
C GLY A 26 -5.49 -0.93 20.66
N GLN A 27 -6.41 0.02 20.83
CA GLN A 27 -7.76 -0.24 21.33
C GLN A 27 -8.58 -1.12 20.37
N VAL A 28 -8.48 -0.88 19.06
CA VAL A 28 -9.15 -1.70 18.03
C VAL A 28 -8.60 -3.12 18.04
N LEU A 29 -7.28 -3.28 18.15
CA LEU A 29 -6.63 -4.60 18.21
C LEU A 29 -7.12 -5.42 19.40
N VAL A 30 -7.20 -4.81 20.59
CA VAL A 30 -7.70 -5.46 21.82
C VAL A 30 -9.17 -5.85 21.69
N ARG A 31 -10.00 -5.03 21.03
CA ARG A 31 -11.42 -5.33 20.78
C ARG A 31 -11.60 -6.49 19.81
N LEU A 32 -10.75 -6.58 18.77
CA LEU A 32 -10.75 -7.70 17.83
C LEU A 32 -10.31 -9.00 18.52
N LEU A 33 -9.25 -8.96 19.33
CA LEU A 33 -8.75 -10.12 20.09
C LEU A 33 -9.74 -10.65 21.14
N LYS A 34 -10.58 -9.79 21.72
CA LYS A 34 -11.67 -10.18 22.65
C LYS A 34 -12.88 -10.85 21.96
N GLY A 35 -12.80 -11.15 20.66
CA GLY A 35 -13.83 -11.92 19.95
C GLY A 35 -15.12 -11.14 19.65
N ARG A 36 -15.11 -9.81 19.83
CA ARG A 36 -16.19 -8.93 19.35
C ARG A 36 -16.02 -8.69 17.85
N ILE A 37 -16.13 -9.77 17.07
CA ILE A 37 -15.98 -9.72 15.62
C ILE A 37 -17.14 -8.88 15.07
N PRO A 38 -16.87 -7.82 14.29
CA PRO A 38 -17.91 -7.09 13.59
C PRO A 38 -18.67 -8.04 12.67
N ARG A 39 -19.95 -7.75 12.43
CA ARG A 39 -20.85 -8.60 11.65
C ARG A 39 -20.18 -9.01 10.33
N TYR A 40 -19.92 -10.32 10.14
CA TYR A 40 -19.15 -10.87 9.01
C TYR A 40 -19.55 -10.32 7.64
N ARG A 41 -20.83 -9.98 7.48
CA ARG A 41 -21.37 -9.34 6.27
C ARG A 41 -20.62 -8.06 5.88
N HIS A 42 -20.29 -7.18 6.82
CA HIS A 42 -19.57 -5.93 6.52
C HIS A 42 -18.12 -6.20 6.10
N VAL A 43 -17.47 -7.20 6.72
CA VAL A 43 -16.09 -7.56 6.35
C VAL A 43 -16.02 -8.05 4.91
N ILE A 44 -16.99 -8.87 4.50
CA ILE A 44 -17.08 -9.38 3.12
C ILE A 44 -17.35 -8.24 2.14
N GLU A 45 -18.21 -7.30 2.49
CA GLU A 45 -18.53 -6.13 1.67
C GLU A 45 -17.29 -5.25 1.43
N TYR A 46 -16.51 -4.95 2.47
CA TYR A 46 -15.25 -4.21 2.32
C TYR A 46 -14.19 -5.00 1.56
N MET A 47 -14.10 -6.33 1.73
CA MET A 47 -13.19 -7.17 0.94
C MET A 47 -13.56 -7.19 -0.55
N ALA A 48 -14.85 -7.25 -0.86
CA ALA A 48 -15.36 -7.23 -2.22
C ALA A 48 -15.22 -5.87 -2.90
N MET A 49 -15.18 -4.78 -2.13
CA MET A 49 -14.90 -3.44 -2.65
C MET A 49 -13.40 -3.24 -2.89
N VAL A 50 -12.56 -3.60 -1.92
CA VAL A 50 -11.12 -3.33 -1.95
C VAL A 50 -10.35 -4.25 -2.91
N GLY A 51 -10.69 -5.54 -2.97
CA GLY A 51 -9.93 -6.52 -3.73
C GLY A 51 -9.98 -6.30 -5.26
N PRO A 52 -11.17 -6.28 -5.88
CA PRO A 52 -11.32 -6.18 -7.33
C PRO A 52 -10.84 -4.84 -7.90
N ASP A 53 -11.08 -3.73 -7.18
CA ASP A 53 -10.72 -2.38 -7.64
C ASP A 53 -9.20 -2.21 -7.79
N SER A 54 -8.42 -2.85 -6.91
CA SER A 54 -6.95 -2.83 -6.99
C SER A 54 -6.37 -3.83 -7.99
N LEU A 55 -7.08 -4.92 -8.29
CA LEU A 55 -6.54 -6.05 -9.04
C LEU A 55 -6.11 -5.66 -10.46
N MET A 56 -6.95 -4.90 -11.18
CA MET A 56 -6.62 -4.46 -12.54
C MET A 56 -5.35 -3.60 -12.57
N VAL A 57 -5.25 -2.63 -11.67
CA VAL A 57 -4.11 -1.70 -11.61
C VAL A 57 -2.83 -2.46 -11.25
N VAL A 58 -2.89 -3.34 -10.25
CA VAL A 58 -1.74 -4.16 -9.82
C VAL A 58 -1.24 -5.07 -10.95
N LEU A 59 -2.15 -5.74 -11.66
CA LEU A 59 -1.77 -6.61 -12.79
C LEU A 59 -1.15 -5.81 -13.93
N LEU A 60 -1.73 -4.65 -14.27
CA LEU A 60 -1.23 -3.81 -15.34
C LEU A 60 0.18 -3.27 -15.01
N THR A 61 0.37 -2.74 -13.80
CA THR A 61 1.66 -2.18 -13.39
C THR A 61 2.73 -3.26 -13.28
N ASN A 62 2.43 -4.42 -12.69
CA ASN A 62 3.39 -5.52 -12.61
C ASN A 62 3.66 -6.16 -13.98
N GLY A 63 2.67 -6.23 -14.87
CA GLY A 63 2.84 -6.72 -16.23
C GLY A 63 3.82 -5.86 -17.03
N PHE A 64 3.59 -4.54 -17.06
CA PHE A 64 4.52 -3.62 -17.71
C PHE A 64 5.87 -3.56 -17.00
N GLY A 65 5.89 -3.53 -15.67
CA GLY A 65 7.12 -3.56 -14.89
C GLY A 65 7.97 -4.79 -15.18
N GLY A 66 7.32 -5.96 -15.29
CA GLY A 66 7.99 -7.22 -15.61
C GLY A 66 8.51 -7.26 -17.04
N MET A 67 7.77 -6.71 -18.00
CA MET A 67 8.22 -6.56 -19.38
C MET A 67 9.47 -5.67 -19.47
N ILE A 68 9.46 -4.52 -18.80
CA ILE A 68 10.60 -3.59 -18.77
C ILE A 68 11.81 -4.26 -18.11
N PHE A 69 11.62 -4.91 -16.95
CA PHE A 69 12.70 -5.62 -16.25
C PHE A 69 13.31 -6.71 -17.12
N THR A 70 12.48 -7.53 -17.78
CA THR A 70 12.95 -8.60 -18.68
C THR A 70 13.73 -8.04 -19.86
N LEU A 71 13.28 -6.94 -20.47
CA LEU A 71 13.99 -6.28 -21.56
C LEU A 71 15.34 -5.70 -21.11
N GLN A 72 15.39 -5.12 -19.91
CA GLN A 72 16.62 -4.57 -19.35
C GLN A 72 17.62 -5.68 -19.03
N MET A 73 17.19 -6.71 -18.29
CA MET A 73 18.03 -7.85 -17.95
C MET A 73 18.46 -8.63 -19.19
N GLY A 74 17.58 -8.79 -20.19
CA GLY A 74 17.94 -9.42 -21.46
C GLY A 74 19.08 -8.71 -22.18
N ARG A 75 19.10 -7.37 -22.16
CA ARG A 75 20.19 -6.58 -22.75
C ARG A 75 21.51 -6.74 -21.99
N GLU A 76 21.46 -6.69 -20.65
CA GLU A 76 22.66 -6.86 -19.83
C GLU A 76 23.23 -8.29 -19.95
N PHE A 77 22.38 -9.30 -19.93
CA PHE A 77 22.79 -10.70 -20.02
C PHE A 77 23.24 -11.08 -21.43
N SER A 78 22.71 -10.42 -22.47
CA SER A 78 23.19 -10.58 -23.84
C SER A 78 24.64 -10.12 -24.00
N ARG A 79 25.03 -9.01 -23.35
CA ARG A 79 26.43 -8.52 -23.35
C ARG A 79 27.38 -9.48 -22.64
N LEU A 80 26.88 -10.23 -21.67
CA LEU A 80 27.65 -11.22 -20.89
C LEU A 80 27.61 -12.63 -21.50
N GLY A 81 26.85 -12.86 -22.58
CA GLY A 81 26.64 -14.19 -23.16
C GLY A 81 25.76 -15.12 -22.32
N LEU A 82 24.98 -14.60 -21.36
CA LEU A 82 24.20 -15.35 -20.37
C LEU A 82 22.68 -15.25 -20.58
N THR A 83 22.20 -15.05 -21.81
CA THR A 83 20.78 -14.84 -22.13
C THR A 83 19.82 -15.91 -21.58
N ASN A 84 20.30 -17.14 -21.39
CA ASN A 84 19.51 -18.24 -20.82
C ASN A 84 19.13 -18.03 -19.33
N PHE A 85 19.83 -17.16 -18.59
CA PHE A 85 19.57 -16.91 -17.17
C PHE A 85 18.51 -15.84 -16.90
N VAL A 86 18.06 -15.12 -17.93
CA VAL A 86 17.12 -13.98 -17.80
C VAL A 86 15.83 -14.39 -17.09
N GLY A 87 15.24 -15.53 -17.48
CA GLY A 87 14.02 -16.04 -16.83
C GLY A 87 14.25 -16.47 -15.38
N GLY A 88 15.42 -17.05 -15.08
CA GLY A 88 15.78 -17.42 -13.71
C GLY A 88 15.90 -16.21 -12.80
N ILE A 89 16.51 -15.14 -13.28
CA ILE A 89 16.66 -13.90 -12.50
C ILE A 89 15.33 -13.16 -12.36
N PHE A 90 14.47 -13.20 -13.38
CA PHE A 90 13.11 -12.71 -13.25
C PHE A 90 12.36 -13.38 -12.09
N ALA A 91 12.41 -14.72 -12.04
CA ALA A 91 11.76 -15.49 -10.99
C ALA A 91 12.39 -15.26 -9.60
N LEU A 92 13.69 -15.01 -9.51
CA LEU A 92 14.41 -14.84 -8.24
C LEU A 92 14.39 -13.42 -7.70
N ALA A 93 14.36 -12.39 -8.55
CA ALA A 93 14.42 -11.00 -8.13
C ALA A 93 13.07 -10.28 -8.31
N PHE A 94 12.46 -10.37 -9.50
CA PHE A 94 11.24 -9.61 -9.79
C PHE A 94 10.03 -10.15 -9.02
N CYS A 95 9.80 -11.46 -9.06
CA CYS A 95 8.63 -12.08 -8.44
C CYS A 95 8.56 -11.94 -6.90
N PRO A 96 9.63 -12.20 -6.13
CA PRO A 96 9.55 -12.13 -4.67
C PRO A 96 9.85 -10.74 -4.08
N GLU A 97 10.57 -9.86 -4.79
CA GLU A 97 10.98 -8.57 -4.24
C GLU A 97 10.17 -7.43 -4.87
N LEU A 98 10.30 -7.23 -6.17
CA LEU A 98 9.73 -6.06 -6.84
C LEU A 98 8.20 -6.15 -6.94
N ALA A 99 7.66 -7.30 -7.33
CA ALA A 99 6.22 -7.43 -7.53
C ALA A 99 5.41 -7.21 -6.23
N PRO A 100 5.80 -7.74 -5.05
CA PRO A 100 5.12 -7.46 -3.79
C PRO A 100 5.27 -6.02 -3.32
N ILE A 101 6.42 -5.38 -3.54
CA ILE A 101 6.64 -3.97 -3.17
C ILE A 101 5.70 -3.06 -3.96
N VAL A 102 5.63 -3.25 -5.29
CA VAL A 102 4.74 -2.48 -6.17
C VAL A 102 3.28 -2.73 -5.78
N THR A 103 2.90 -3.99 -5.60
CA THR A 103 1.54 -4.37 -5.20
C THR A 103 1.13 -3.73 -3.87
N THR A 104 1.98 -3.83 -2.85
CA THR A 104 1.70 -3.26 -1.52
C THR A 104 1.55 -1.75 -1.58
N SER A 105 2.38 -1.08 -2.39
CA SER A 105 2.35 0.37 -2.54
C SER A 105 1.04 0.86 -3.19
N ILE A 106 0.59 0.16 -4.24
CA ILE A 106 -0.67 0.48 -4.94
C ILE A 106 -1.87 0.23 -4.01
N VAL A 107 -1.93 -0.95 -3.39
CA VAL A 107 -3.04 -1.34 -2.51
C VAL A 107 -3.11 -0.40 -1.30
N ALA A 108 -1.99 -0.11 -0.63
CA ALA A 108 -1.96 0.80 0.50
C ALA A 108 -2.47 2.20 0.15
N GLY A 109 -2.12 2.71 -1.04
CA GLY A 109 -2.59 4.00 -1.54
C GLY A 109 -4.10 4.02 -1.79
N GLN A 110 -4.59 3.09 -2.60
CA GLN A 110 -6.02 3.05 -3.00
C GLN A 110 -6.93 2.80 -1.79
N VAL A 111 -6.60 1.79 -0.99
CA VAL A 111 -7.38 1.37 0.17
C VAL A 111 -7.31 2.43 1.28
N GLY A 112 -6.13 2.99 1.52
CA GLY A 112 -5.94 4.06 2.49
C GLY A 112 -6.77 5.31 2.14
N SER A 113 -6.76 5.72 0.87
CA SER A 113 -7.57 6.85 0.39
C SER A 113 -9.07 6.59 0.48
N ALA A 114 -9.53 5.40 0.10
CA ALA A 114 -10.95 5.04 0.18
C ALA A 114 -11.46 5.09 1.63
N PHE A 115 -10.75 4.47 2.57
CA PHE A 115 -11.12 4.51 3.99
C PHE A 115 -10.99 5.91 4.60
N ALA A 116 -9.98 6.68 4.21
CA ALA A 116 -9.84 8.07 4.67
C ALA A 116 -11.01 8.94 4.19
N ALA A 117 -11.47 8.76 2.96
CA ALA A 117 -12.61 9.47 2.40
C ALA A 117 -13.92 9.10 3.13
N GLU A 118 -14.13 7.81 3.42
CA GLU A 118 -15.32 7.34 4.14
C GLU A 118 -15.36 7.87 5.58
N ILE A 119 -14.25 7.76 6.32
CA ILE A 119 -14.13 8.30 7.69
C ILE A 119 -14.24 9.83 7.69
N GLY A 120 -13.76 10.49 6.63
CA GLY A 120 -13.86 11.93 6.43
C GLY A 120 -15.29 12.38 6.20
N ALA A 121 -16.05 11.67 5.36
CA ALA A 121 -17.44 11.98 5.05
C ALA A 121 -18.40 11.76 6.24
N MET A 122 -18.02 10.90 7.20
CA MET A 122 -18.79 10.68 8.44
C MET A 122 -18.62 11.80 9.48
N ARG A 123 -17.63 12.68 9.32
CA ARG A 123 -17.47 13.86 10.17
C ARG A 123 -18.10 15.07 9.45
N PRO A 124 -19.22 15.61 9.96
CA PRO A 124 -19.84 16.80 9.38
C PRO A 124 -18.95 18.03 9.48
#